data_AF-A0A2I0HUG0-F1
#
_entry.id   AF-A0A2I0HUG0-F1
#
_cell.length_a   1.000
_cell.length_b   1.000
_cell.length_c   1.000
_cell.angle_alpha   90.00
_cell.angle_beta   90.00
_cell.angle_gamma   90.00
#
_symmetry.space_group_name_H-M   'P 1'
#
loop_
_entity.id
_entity.type
_entity.pdbx_description
1 polymer ?
#
loop_
_entity_poly.entity_id
_entity_poly.type
_entity_poly.pdbx_seq_one_letter_code
_entity_poly.pdbx_strand_id
1 'polypeptide(L)'
;MPVVHIDQDSDPNATIVQLSFGDRLGALIDTMKALKQLGLDVLKGTVTTEGPVKQTKFFITRLDTGRKVEEFDMLERIRLTIINNLLKYHPESSTQLAMGEAFGVMAPEKKLDVDIATHIHVKDDGPKRSLLYIETADRPGLLVEIIKMISDVNIDVESAEIDTEGLIAKDKFHVSYRGAAVNSSLSQLLVNSLRYYLRRPETDINSY
;
A
#
# COMPACT_ATOMS: atom_id res chain seq x y z
N MET A 1 4.23 14.26 7.30
CA MET A 1 4.53 12.87 6.93
C MET A 1 3.83 12.60 5.62
N PRO A 2 4.56 12.22 4.56
CA PRO A 2 3.96 11.82 3.29
C PRO A 2 3.16 10.53 3.49
N VAL A 3 1.95 10.51 2.93
CA VAL A 3 1.05 9.35 2.97
C VAL A 3 0.53 9.06 1.57
N VAL A 4 0.50 7.78 1.20
CA VAL A 4 -0.18 7.28 0.00
C VAL A 4 -1.07 6.12 0.42
N HIS A 5 -2.37 6.29 0.26
CA HIS A 5 -3.39 5.34 0.64
C HIS A 5 -4.22 4.94 -0.58
N ILE A 6 -4.35 3.64 -0.83
CA ILE A 6 -5.20 3.06 -1.88
C ILE A 6 -6.33 2.30 -1.20
N ASP A 7 -7.55 2.58 -1.61
CA ASP A 7 -8.79 2.06 -1.01
C ASP A 7 -9.64 1.40 -2.09
N GLN A 8 -9.86 0.09 -1.92
CA GLN A 8 -10.75 -0.71 -2.76
C GLN A 8 -12.10 -1.00 -2.10
N ASP A 9 -12.44 -0.44 -0.95
CA ASP A 9 -13.65 -0.82 -0.21
C ASP A 9 -14.71 0.27 -0.23
N SER A 10 -14.32 1.55 -0.21
CA SER A 10 -15.27 2.66 -0.09
C SER A 10 -16.12 2.93 -1.34
N ASP A 11 -15.67 2.52 -2.53
CA ASP A 11 -16.41 2.71 -3.78
C ASP A 11 -16.46 1.40 -4.59
N PRO A 12 -17.65 0.94 -5.01
CA PRO A 12 -17.78 -0.31 -5.75
C PRO A 12 -17.32 -0.21 -7.21
N ASN A 13 -17.23 0.99 -7.78
CA ASN A 13 -16.99 1.23 -9.20
C ASN A 13 -15.61 1.82 -9.50
N ALA A 14 -14.95 2.40 -8.51
CA ALA A 14 -13.64 3.02 -8.65
C ALA A 14 -12.69 2.57 -7.54
N THR A 15 -11.39 2.62 -7.84
CA THR A 15 -10.35 2.50 -6.83
C THR A 15 -10.01 3.91 -6.37
N ILE A 16 -9.96 4.13 -5.08
CA ILE A 16 -9.69 5.44 -4.51
C ILE A 16 -8.20 5.52 -4.21
N VAL A 17 -7.58 6.64 -4.57
CA VAL A 17 -6.21 6.94 -4.16
C VAL A 17 -6.20 8.27 -3.43
N GLN A 18 -5.82 8.22 -2.16
CA GLN A 18 -5.61 9.38 -1.33
C GLN A 18 -4.12 9.57 -1.11
N LEU A 19 -3.71 10.83 -1.13
CA LEU A 19 -2.33 11.20 -0.92
C LEU A 19 -2.25 12.50 -0.14
N SER A 20 -1.21 12.63 0.68
CA SER A 20 -0.98 13.84 1.45
C SER A 20 0.48 14.28 1.30
N PHE A 21 0.68 15.41 0.61
CA PHE A 21 2.01 15.97 0.40
C PHE A 21 1.97 17.41 -0.10
N GLY A 22 2.87 18.22 0.46
CA GLY A 22 3.31 19.51 -0.09
C GLY A 22 2.20 20.48 -0.49
N ASP A 23 2.58 21.52 -1.23
CA ASP A 23 1.69 22.57 -1.72
C ASP A 23 1.86 22.88 -3.21
N ARG A 24 2.69 22.12 -3.93
CA ARG A 24 3.07 22.39 -5.32
C ARG A 24 2.06 21.84 -6.32
N LEU A 25 1.36 22.74 -7.01
CA LEU A 25 0.36 22.40 -8.04
C LEU A 25 0.92 21.56 -9.21
N GLY A 26 2.18 21.79 -9.60
CA GLY A 26 2.83 21.04 -10.69
C GLY A 26 2.96 19.54 -10.40
N ALA A 27 3.11 19.16 -9.13
CA ALA A 27 3.15 17.76 -8.72
C ALA A 27 1.84 17.03 -9.04
N LEU A 28 0.71 17.72 -8.90
CA LEU A 28 -0.61 17.11 -9.11
C LEU A 28 -0.90 16.84 -10.58
N ILE A 29 -0.60 17.81 -11.45
CA ILE A 29 -0.82 17.68 -12.90
C ILE A 29 0.01 16.53 -13.47
N ASP A 30 1.28 16.43 -13.08
CA ASP A 30 2.15 15.38 -13.59
C ASP A 30 1.83 14.02 -12.98
N THR A 31 1.33 13.98 -11.73
CA THR A 31 0.76 12.76 -11.16
C THR A 31 -0.44 12.27 -11.98
N MET A 32 -1.38 13.14 -12.33
CA MET A 32 -2.54 12.76 -13.17
C MET A 32 -2.10 12.29 -14.57
N LYS A 33 -1.10 12.96 -15.18
CA LYS A 33 -0.54 12.50 -16.47
C LYS A 33 0.12 11.13 -16.35
N ALA A 34 0.87 10.87 -15.28
CA ALA A 34 1.52 9.59 -15.06
C ALA A 34 0.49 8.47 -14.85
N LEU A 35 -0.58 8.72 -14.08
CA LEU A 35 -1.70 7.80 -13.96
C LEU A 35 -2.34 7.51 -15.33
N LYS A 36 -2.54 8.53 -16.17
CA LYS A 36 -3.05 8.34 -17.53
C LYS A 36 -2.13 7.52 -18.42
N GLN A 37 -0.81 7.68 -18.28
CA GLN A 37 0.19 6.87 -18.98
C GLN A 37 0.19 5.40 -18.53
N LEU A 38 -0.27 5.10 -17.32
CA LEU A 38 -0.52 3.72 -16.86
C LEU A 38 -1.81 3.11 -17.44
N GLY A 39 -2.54 3.84 -18.29
CA GLY A 39 -3.83 3.37 -18.83
C GLY A 39 -4.97 3.52 -17.83
N LEU A 40 -4.90 4.53 -16.95
CA LEU A 40 -5.93 4.84 -15.97
C LEU A 40 -6.66 6.14 -16.32
N ASP A 41 -7.89 6.26 -15.88
CA ASP A 41 -8.64 7.52 -15.93
C ASP A 41 -8.88 8.04 -14.51
N VAL A 42 -8.96 9.38 -14.38
CA VAL A 42 -9.26 10.05 -13.10
C VAL A 42 -10.65 10.64 -13.21
N LEU A 43 -11.65 9.94 -12.66
CA LEU A 43 -13.07 10.33 -12.75
C LEU A 43 -13.38 11.58 -11.92
N LYS A 44 -12.77 11.65 -10.73
CA LYS A 44 -13.00 12.72 -9.76
C LYS A 44 -11.73 12.96 -8.96
N GLY A 45 -11.41 14.24 -8.73
CA GLY A 45 -10.36 14.68 -7.82
C GLY A 45 -10.92 15.67 -6.81
N THR A 46 -10.65 15.45 -5.53
CA THR A 46 -10.94 16.41 -4.46
C THR A 46 -9.63 16.81 -3.79
N VAL A 47 -9.38 18.11 -3.70
CA VAL A 47 -8.24 18.65 -2.94
C VAL A 47 -8.78 19.31 -1.68
N THR A 48 -8.39 18.77 -0.53
CA THR A 48 -8.73 19.33 0.78
C THR A 48 -7.51 20.06 1.32
N THR A 49 -7.67 21.36 1.55
CA THR A 49 -6.64 22.23 2.16
C THR A 49 -6.99 22.65 3.58
N GLU A 50 -8.15 22.21 4.08
CA GLU A 50 -8.61 22.48 5.45
C GLU A 50 -7.88 21.53 6.41
N GLY A 51 -6.73 21.96 6.91
CA GLY A 51 -5.92 21.19 7.84
C GLY A 51 -4.43 21.49 7.72
N PRO A 52 -3.59 20.93 8.61
CA PRO A 52 -2.14 21.12 8.58
C PRO A 52 -1.47 20.44 7.38
N VAL A 53 -2.14 19.47 6.75
CA VAL A 53 -1.61 18.72 5.60
C VAL A 53 -2.64 18.75 4.48
N LYS A 54 -2.22 19.20 3.29
CA LYS A 54 -3.07 19.12 2.10
C LYS A 54 -3.25 17.67 1.69
N GLN A 55 -4.49 17.28 1.45
CA GLN A 55 -4.85 15.95 1.00
C GLN A 55 -5.48 16.03 -0.39
N THR A 56 -5.04 15.19 -1.31
CA THR A 56 -5.75 15.00 -2.57
C THR A 56 -6.29 13.58 -2.64
N LYS A 57 -7.54 13.46 -3.07
CA LYS A 57 -8.25 12.20 -3.24
C LYS A 57 -8.68 12.06 -4.69
N PHE A 58 -8.32 10.95 -5.32
CA PHE A 58 -8.66 10.61 -6.69
C PHE A 58 -9.51 9.36 -6.74
N PHE A 59 -10.46 9.33 -7.66
CA PHE A 59 -11.23 8.15 -8.03
C PHE A 59 -10.71 7.70 -9.39
N ILE A 60 -10.10 6.53 -9.44
CA ILE A 60 -9.44 6.01 -10.63
C ILE A 60 -10.12 4.75 -11.16
N THR A 61 -10.14 4.63 -12.48
CA THR A 61 -10.63 3.47 -13.22
C THR A 61 -9.67 3.12 -14.35
N ARG A 62 -9.88 1.97 -14.98
CA ARG A 62 -9.17 1.56 -16.19
C ARG A 62 -9.66 2.41 -17.37
N LEU A 63 -8.73 2.99 -18.11
CA LEU A 63 -9.04 3.90 -19.23
C LEU A 63 -9.78 3.19 -20.37
N ASP A 64 -9.47 1.92 -20.61
CA ASP A 64 -10.00 1.12 -21.71
C ASP A 64 -11.41 0.56 -21.45
N THR A 65 -11.67 0.14 -20.21
CA THR A 65 -12.91 -0.54 -19.81
C THR A 65 -13.84 0.32 -18.96
N GLY A 66 -13.34 1.40 -18.37
CA GLY A 66 -14.04 2.22 -17.39
C GLY A 66 -14.30 1.51 -16.05
N ARG A 67 -13.74 0.31 -15.84
CA ARG A 67 -13.94 -0.50 -14.62
C ARG A 67 -12.96 -0.14 -13.52
N LYS A 68 -13.31 -0.53 -12.30
CA LYS A 68 -12.44 -0.47 -11.12
C LYS A 68 -11.10 -1.16 -11.35
N VAL A 69 -10.05 -0.66 -10.71
CA VAL A 69 -8.72 -1.28 -10.76
C VAL A 69 -8.64 -2.34 -9.66
N GLU A 70 -8.64 -3.61 -10.04
CA GLU A 70 -8.64 -4.73 -9.10
C GLU A 70 -7.30 -5.46 -9.04
N GLU A 71 -6.47 -5.36 -10.09
CA GLU A 71 -5.22 -6.09 -10.15
C GLU A 71 -4.16 -5.51 -9.21
N PHE A 72 -3.71 -6.29 -8.22
CA PHE A 72 -2.72 -5.84 -7.22
C PHE A 72 -1.39 -5.38 -7.82
N ASP A 73 -0.94 -6.00 -8.91
CA ASP A 73 0.25 -5.54 -9.64
C ASP A 73 0.07 -4.11 -10.19
N MET A 74 -1.15 -3.77 -10.60
CA MET A 74 -1.47 -2.41 -11.04
C MET A 74 -1.57 -1.46 -9.85
N LEU A 75 -2.13 -1.88 -8.72
CA LEU A 75 -2.16 -1.06 -7.49
C LEU A 75 -0.74 -0.72 -7.02
N GLU A 76 0.20 -1.68 -7.07
CA GLU A 76 1.60 -1.42 -6.75
C GLU A 76 2.22 -0.42 -7.74
N ARG A 77 1.97 -0.59 -9.05
CA ARG A 77 2.43 0.36 -10.07
C ARG A 77 1.89 1.77 -9.84
N ILE A 78 0.62 1.90 -9.47
CA ILE A 78 -0.01 3.17 -9.11
C ILE A 78 0.72 3.79 -7.91
N ARG A 79 0.87 3.03 -6.82
CA ARG A 79 1.54 3.47 -5.59
C ARG A 79 2.96 3.97 -5.88
N LEU A 80 3.77 3.18 -6.58
CA LEU A 80 5.14 3.53 -6.93
C LEU A 80 5.23 4.71 -7.88
N THR A 81 4.33 4.81 -8.86
CA THR A 81 4.28 5.94 -9.80
C THR A 81 3.96 7.25 -9.09
N ILE A 82 3.02 7.20 -8.14
CA ILE A 82 2.70 8.36 -7.31
C ILE A 82 3.93 8.73 -6.50
N ILE A 83 4.47 7.80 -5.69
CA ILE A 83 5.64 8.05 -4.83
C ILE A 83 6.82 8.63 -5.62
N ASN A 84 7.15 8.07 -6.78
CA ASN A 84 8.23 8.57 -7.62
C ASN A 84 7.98 10.02 -8.10
N ASN A 85 6.77 10.32 -8.55
CA ASN A 85 6.41 11.71 -8.86
C ASN A 85 6.51 12.61 -7.63
N LEU A 86 6.18 12.13 -6.43
CA LEU A 86 6.32 12.93 -5.21
C LEU A 86 7.76 13.29 -4.98
N LEU A 87 8.66 12.31 -5.01
CA LEU A 87 10.08 12.49 -4.75
C LEU A 87 10.75 13.40 -5.78
N LYS A 88 10.24 13.41 -7.02
CA LYS A 88 10.69 14.35 -8.06
C LYS A 88 10.39 15.81 -7.71
N TYR A 89 9.19 16.10 -7.17
CA TYR A 89 8.78 17.47 -6.87
C TYR A 89 9.04 17.91 -5.43
N HIS A 90 9.21 16.95 -4.53
CA HIS A 90 9.43 17.12 -3.09
C HIS A 90 10.58 16.19 -2.64
N PRO A 91 11.82 16.41 -3.12
CA PRO A 91 12.96 15.58 -2.75
C PRO A 91 13.22 15.58 -1.24
N GLU A 92 12.83 16.64 -0.52
CA GLU A 92 12.86 16.71 0.94
C GLU A 92 12.01 15.63 1.64
N SER A 93 11.02 15.07 0.94
CA SER A 93 10.19 13.97 1.46
C SER A 93 10.87 12.62 1.39
N SER A 94 11.98 12.48 0.65
CA SER A 94 12.72 11.22 0.56
C SER A 94 13.28 10.80 1.92
N THR A 95 13.63 11.75 2.78
CA THR A 95 14.15 11.43 4.11
C THR A 95 13.10 10.80 5.04
N GLN A 96 11.81 10.94 4.69
CA GLN A 96 10.66 10.49 5.48
C GLN A 96 9.99 9.23 4.88
N LEU A 97 10.40 8.77 3.70
CA LEU A 97 9.83 7.61 3.00
C LEU A 97 10.83 6.48 2.92
N ALA A 98 10.41 5.22 3.12
CA ALA A 98 11.30 4.08 2.90
C ALA A 98 11.82 4.05 1.45
N MET A 99 10.97 4.49 0.53
CA MET A 99 11.24 4.66 -0.90
C MET A 99 12.28 5.74 -1.21
N GLY A 100 12.65 6.60 -0.26
CA GLY A 100 13.72 7.56 -0.43
C GLY A 100 15.08 6.90 -0.68
N GLU A 101 15.30 5.67 -0.20
CA GLU A 101 16.50 4.89 -0.49
C GLU A 101 16.54 4.42 -1.96
N ALA A 102 15.39 3.99 -2.49
CA ALA A 102 15.28 3.43 -3.84
C ALA A 102 15.08 4.49 -4.93
N PHE A 103 14.38 5.58 -4.62
CA PHE A 103 13.90 6.56 -5.59
C PHE A 103 14.23 8.01 -5.21
N GLY A 104 14.80 8.25 -4.04
CA GLY A 104 15.13 9.59 -3.55
C GLY A 104 16.55 10.04 -3.91
N VAL A 105 16.77 11.36 -3.83
CA VAL A 105 18.11 11.96 -3.95
C VAL A 105 18.84 11.92 -2.61
N MET A 106 18.11 11.87 -1.49
CA MET A 106 18.62 11.77 -0.13
C MET A 106 18.07 10.51 0.54
N ALA A 107 18.96 9.68 1.09
CA ALA A 107 18.55 8.52 1.88
C ALA A 107 17.79 8.96 3.16
N PRO A 108 16.87 8.14 3.69
CA PRO A 108 16.21 8.36 4.97
C PRO A 108 17.19 8.73 6.10
N GLU A 109 16.93 9.85 6.81
CA GLU A 109 17.80 10.32 7.90
C GLU A 109 17.84 9.30 9.05
N LYS A 110 16.71 8.64 9.29
CA LYS A 110 16.68 7.39 10.05
C LYS A 110 16.97 6.26 9.08
N LYS A 111 18.17 5.68 9.17
CA LYS A 111 18.33 4.28 8.76
C LYS A 111 17.24 3.49 9.49
N LEU A 112 16.56 2.60 8.78
CA LEU A 112 15.59 1.67 9.35
C LEU A 112 16.31 0.83 10.42
N ASP A 113 16.45 1.39 11.61
CA ASP A 113 17.08 0.77 12.76
C ASP A 113 16.09 -0.27 13.22
N VAL A 114 16.27 -1.50 12.71
CA VAL A 114 16.03 -2.85 13.27
C VAL A 114 14.69 -3.16 14.00
N ASP A 115 13.84 -2.18 14.32
CA ASP A 115 12.77 -2.27 15.33
C ASP A 115 11.35 -1.93 14.81
N ILE A 116 11.13 -1.80 13.49
CA ILE A 116 9.75 -1.88 12.97
C ILE A 116 9.34 -3.35 13.06
N ALA A 117 8.87 -3.75 14.25
CA ALA A 117 8.36 -5.08 14.50
C ALA A 117 7.22 -5.36 13.51
N THR A 118 7.33 -6.48 12.80
CA THR A 118 6.29 -6.91 11.87
C THR A 118 5.10 -7.43 12.67
N HIS A 119 3.98 -6.71 12.61
CA HIS A 119 2.73 -7.09 13.27
C HIS A 119 1.77 -7.64 12.24
N ILE A 120 1.37 -8.90 12.40
CA ILE A 120 0.44 -9.58 11.50
C ILE A 120 -0.65 -10.22 12.35
N HIS A 121 -1.91 -9.94 12.03
CA HIS A 121 -3.04 -10.55 12.71
C HIS A 121 -4.25 -10.71 11.79
N VAL A 122 -5.04 -11.74 12.03
CA VAL A 122 -6.29 -12.03 11.31
C VAL A 122 -7.45 -11.80 12.26
N LYS A 123 -8.48 -11.07 11.83
CA LYS A 123 -9.72 -10.83 12.58
C LYS A 123 -10.93 -11.36 11.81
N ASP A 124 -12.01 -11.58 12.55
CA ASP A 124 -13.33 -11.85 11.96
C ASP A 124 -13.78 -10.66 11.10
N ASP A 125 -14.31 -10.96 9.91
CA ASP A 125 -14.88 -9.98 8.98
C ASP A 125 -16.15 -10.54 8.33
N GLY A 126 -16.93 -11.24 9.14
CA GLY A 126 -18.15 -11.91 8.74
C GLY A 126 -17.96 -13.33 8.22
N PRO A 127 -19.04 -14.02 7.83
CA PRO A 127 -19.02 -15.45 7.58
C PRO A 127 -18.27 -15.87 6.30
N LYS A 128 -18.10 -14.95 5.36
CA LYS A 128 -17.53 -15.24 4.03
C LYS A 128 -16.04 -14.96 3.92
N ARG A 129 -15.47 -14.19 4.86
CA ARG A 129 -14.10 -13.69 4.78
C ARG A 129 -13.55 -13.30 6.15
N SER A 130 -12.27 -13.04 6.21
CA SER A 130 -11.54 -12.57 7.37
C SER A 130 -10.72 -11.35 6.97
N LEU A 131 -10.35 -10.53 7.96
CA LEU A 131 -9.54 -9.34 7.72
C LEU A 131 -8.12 -9.58 8.21
N LEU A 132 -7.18 -9.64 7.28
CA LEU A 132 -5.76 -9.73 7.53
C LEU A 132 -5.18 -8.32 7.63
N TYR A 133 -4.50 -8.05 8.73
CA TYR A 133 -3.78 -6.80 8.98
C TYR A 133 -2.28 -7.08 8.96
N ILE A 134 -1.53 -6.25 8.25
CA ILE A 134 -0.07 -6.31 8.16
C ILE A 134 0.49 -4.92 8.42
N GLU A 135 1.34 -4.79 9.43
CA GLU A 135 2.19 -3.62 9.66
C GLU A 135 3.64 -4.05 9.60
N THR A 136 4.40 -3.51 8.65
CA THR A 136 5.81 -3.87 8.44
C THR A 136 6.59 -2.72 7.81
N ALA A 137 7.92 -2.84 7.73
CA ALA A 137 8.75 -1.86 7.06
C ALA A 137 8.43 -1.84 5.56
N ASP A 138 8.10 -0.66 5.02
CA ASP A 138 7.73 -0.51 3.61
C ASP A 138 8.95 -0.68 2.70
N ARG A 139 8.70 -1.15 1.48
CA ARG A 139 9.68 -1.23 0.39
C ARG A 139 9.00 -1.42 -0.96
N PRO A 140 9.68 -1.10 -2.08
CA PRO A 140 9.16 -1.36 -3.40
C PRO A 140 8.91 -2.87 -3.61
N GLY A 141 7.76 -3.21 -4.19
CA GLY A 141 7.38 -4.61 -4.46
C GLY A 141 6.73 -5.35 -3.28
N LEU A 142 6.70 -4.76 -2.08
CA LEU A 142 6.17 -5.40 -0.87
C LEU A 142 4.74 -5.92 -1.06
N LEU A 143 3.85 -5.11 -1.64
CA LEU A 143 2.45 -5.49 -1.88
C LEU A 143 2.34 -6.77 -2.72
N VAL A 144 3.06 -6.83 -3.84
CA VAL A 144 3.03 -7.97 -4.75
C VAL A 144 3.57 -9.23 -4.07
N GLU A 145 4.61 -9.09 -3.24
CA GLU A 145 5.14 -10.20 -2.45
C GLU A 145 4.13 -10.70 -1.41
N ILE A 146 3.44 -9.80 -0.70
CA ILE A 146 2.38 -10.15 0.25
C ILE A 146 1.27 -10.93 -0.45
N ILE A 147 0.77 -10.44 -1.58
CA ILE A 147 -0.30 -11.08 -2.35
C ILE A 147 0.11 -12.48 -2.83
N LYS A 148 1.35 -12.62 -3.29
CA LYS A 148 1.91 -13.91 -3.69
C LYS A 148 1.94 -14.89 -2.51
N MET A 149 2.39 -14.46 -1.33
CA MET A 149 2.42 -15.31 -0.14
C MET A 149 1.03 -15.76 0.31
N ILE A 150 0.04 -14.88 0.26
CA ILE A 150 -1.36 -15.23 0.58
C ILE A 150 -1.87 -16.29 -0.41
N SER A 151 -1.58 -16.10 -1.70
CA SER A 151 -1.95 -17.01 -2.77
C SER A 151 -1.25 -18.37 -2.66
N ASP A 152 0.02 -18.42 -2.24
CA ASP A 152 0.79 -19.66 -2.04
C ASP A 152 0.20 -20.53 -0.91
N VAL A 153 -0.53 -19.93 0.05
CA VAL A 153 -1.29 -20.64 1.10
C VAL A 153 -2.71 -21.02 0.63
N ASN A 154 -3.02 -20.78 -0.65
CA ASN A 154 -4.34 -21.02 -1.26
C ASN A 154 -5.46 -20.24 -0.55
N ILE A 155 -5.17 -19.00 -0.15
CA ILE A 155 -6.13 -18.03 0.37
C ILE A 155 -6.34 -16.96 -0.70
N ASP A 156 -7.59 -16.61 -0.93
CA ASP A 156 -8.00 -15.60 -1.90
C ASP A 156 -7.97 -14.21 -1.24
N VAL A 157 -7.58 -13.19 -2.01
CA VAL A 157 -7.66 -11.78 -1.60
C VAL A 157 -8.78 -11.12 -2.41
N GLU A 158 -9.82 -10.64 -1.72
CA GLU A 158 -11.01 -10.05 -2.33
C GLU A 158 -10.87 -8.55 -2.59
N SER A 159 -10.28 -7.83 -1.65
CA SER A 159 -9.97 -6.40 -1.74
C SER A 159 -8.91 -6.01 -0.70
N ALA A 160 -8.34 -4.82 -0.86
CA ALA A 160 -7.35 -4.30 0.06
C ALA A 160 -7.45 -2.79 0.30
N GLU A 161 -7.04 -2.40 1.50
CA GLU A 161 -6.57 -1.05 1.82
C GLU A 161 -5.04 -1.10 1.93
N ILE A 162 -4.34 -0.31 1.11
CA ILE A 162 -2.88 -0.27 1.07
C ILE A 162 -2.44 1.10 1.56
N ASP A 163 -1.61 1.16 2.59
CA ASP A 163 -1.22 2.43 3.21
C ASP A 163 0.28 2.51 3.42
N THR A 164 0.91 3.50 2.79
CA THR A 164 2.29 3.89 3.03
C THR A 164 2.31 5.11 3.94
N GLU A 165 2.70 4.92 5.20
CA GLU A 165 2.90 5.98 6.19
C GLU A 165 4.39 6.14 6.51
N GLY A 166 5.06 7.02 5.77
CA GLY A 166 6.49 7.25 5.92
C GLY A 166 7.33 6.00 5.64
N LEU A 167 7.84 5.36 6.70
CA LEU A 167 8.69 4.16 6.60
C LEU A 167 7.92 2.83 6.72
N ILE A 168 6.62 2.88 7.02
CA ILE A 168 5.81 1.72 7.39
C ILE A 168 4.71 1.50 6.35
N ALA A 169 4.48 0.25 5.98
CA ALA A 169 3.30 -0.20 5.26
C ALA A 169 2.27 -0.73 6.28
N LYS A 170 1.03 -0.26 6.19
CA LYS A 170 -0.12 -0.68 7.02
C LYS A 170 -1.24 -1.16 6.11
N ASP A 171 -1.14 -2.41 5.70
CA ASP A 171 -2.05 -2.97 4.71
C ASP A 171 -3.13 -3.81 5.39
N LYS A 172 -4.35 -3.73 4.85
CA LYS A 172 -5.48 -4.58 5.22
C LYS A 172 -5.95 -5.34 4.00
N PHE A 173 -6.22 -6.62 4.18
CA PHE A 173 -6.70 -7.50 3.11
C PHE A 173 -7.95 -8.23 3.56
N HIS A 174 -9.02 -8.09 2.80
CA HIS A 174 -10.19 -8.94 2.91
C HIS A 174 -9.85 -10.28 2.26
N VAL A 175 -9.70 -11.34 3.08
CA VAL A 175 -9.21 -12.65 2.64
C VAL A 175 -10.24 -13.75 2.89
N SER A 176 -10.32 -14.72 2.00
CA SER A 176 -11.21 -15.87 2.17
C SER A 176 -10.55 -17.18 1.74
N TYR A 177 -11.05 -18.28 2.29
CA TYR A 177 -10.66 -19.62 1.87
C TYR A 177 -11.89 -20.32 1.29
N ARG A 178 -11.91 -20.50 -0.04
CA ARG A 178 -13.04 -21.12 -0.75
C ARG A 178 -14.38 -20.42 -0.46
N GLY A 179 -14.35 -19.09 -0.39
CA GLY A 179 -15.53 -18.25 -0.14
C GLY A 179 -16.06 -18.27 1.30
N ALA A 180 -15.26 -18.74 2.26
CA ALA A 180 -15.55 -18.72 3.68
C ALA A 180 -14.43 -18.02 4.47
N ALA A 181 -14.77 -17.58 5.69
CA ALA A 181 -13.79 -17.04 6.63
C ALA A 181 -12.63 -18.02 6.88
N VAL A 182 -11.43 -17.48 7.05
CA VAL A 182 -10.21 -18.26 7.28
C VAL A 182 -10.26 -18.84 8.70
N ASN A 183 -10.24 -20.16 8.83
CA ASN A 183 -10.28 -20.82 10.14
C ASN A 183 -8.98 -20.59 10.95
N SER A 184 -8.98 -21.00 12.23
CA SER A 184 -7.85 -20.77 13.13
C SER A 184 -6.54 -21.43 12.65
N SER A 185 -6.60 -22.64 12.11
CA SER A 185 -5.42 -23.35 11.60
C SER A 185 -4.82 -22.66 10.37
N LEU A 186 -5.65 -22.26 9.40
CA LEU A 186 -5.21 -21.52 8.21
C LEU A 186 -4.71 -20.12 8.58
N SER A 187 -5.37 -19.45 9.52
CA SER A 187 -4.93 -18.15 10.04
C SER A 187 -3.55 -18.25 10.65
N GLN A 188 -3.29 -19.28 11.46
CA GLN A 188 -1.98 -19.50 12.07
C GLN A 188 -0.91 -19.80 11.02
N LEU A 189 -1.23 -20.62 10.01
CA LEU A 189 -0.33 -20.91 8.89
C LEU A 189 0.01 -19.64 8.11
N LEU A 190 -1.00 -18.86 7.72
CA LEU A 190 -0.83 -17.60 7.00
C LEU A 190 0.05 -16.61 7.77
N VAL A 191 -0.26 -16.37 9.04
CA VAL A 191 0.50 -15.48 9.92
C VAL A 191 1.96 -15.93 10.04
N ASN A 192 2.21 -17.23 10.21
CA ASN A 192 3.57 -17.75 10.34
C ASN A 192 4.37 -17.63 9.04
N SER A 193 3.75 -17.95 7.90
CA SER A 193 4.37 -17.80 6.58
C SER A 193 4.76 -16.35 6.32
N LEU A 194 3.82 -15.42 6.48
CA LEU A 194 4.06 -13.99 6.31
C LEU A 194 5.15 -13.48 7.26
N ARG A 195 5.12 -13.90 8.53
CA ARG A 195 6.13 -13.50 9.52
C ARG A 195 7.52 -14.00 9.15
N TYR A 196 7.64 -15.22 8.63
CA TYR A 196 8.91 -15.79 8.22
C TYR A 196 9.52 -15.02 7.04
N TYR A 197 8.71 -14.70 6.02
CA TYR A 197 9.18 -14.02 4.80
C TYR A 197 9.39 -12.51 4.96
N LEU A 198 8.57 -11.84 5.77
CA LEU A 198 8.71 -10.40 6.03
C LEU A 198 9.84 -10.10 7.03
N ARG A 199 10.43 -11.13 7.65
CA ARG A 199 11.60 -10.99 8.50
C ARG A 199 12.81 -10.56 7.67
N ARG A 200 13.48 -9.48 8.08
CA ARG A 200 14.72 -9.03 7.43
C ARG A 200 15.90 -9.93 7.82
N PRO A 201 16.79 -10.33 6.88
CA PRO A 201 17.96 -11.17 7.16
C PRO A 201 18.91 -10.61 8.24
N GLU A 202 18.93 -9.29 8.45
CA GLU A 202 19.81 -8.64 9.44
C GLU A 202 19.32 -8.78 10.89
N THR A 203 18.13 -9.37 11.12
CA THR A 203 17.68 -9.76 12.46
C THR A 203 18.26 -11.10 12.85
N ASP A 204 19.59 -11.19 12.99
CA ASP A 204 20.26 -12.36 13.52
C ASP A 204 21.01 -12.05 14.82
N ILE A 205 20.80 -12.96 15.78
CA ILE A 205 21.51 -13.11 17.06
C ILE A 205 21.14 -12.08 18.15
N ASN A 206 19.99 -12.25 18.84
CA ASN A 206 19.82 -12.07 20.30
C ASN A 206 18.35 -11.93 20.73
N SER A 207 17.54 -12.96 20.53
CA SER A 207 16.27 -13.09 21.27
C SER A 207 15.96 -14.57 21.49
N TYR A 208 16.66 -15.15 22.47
CA TYR A 208 16.20 -16.32 23.22
C TYR A 208 15.46 -15.83 24.46
#